data_AF-A0A9Q0UPE3-F1
#
_entry.id   AF-A0A9Q0UPE3-F1
#
_cell.length_a   1.000
_cell.length_b   1.000
_cell.length_c   1.000
_cell.angle_alpha   90.00
_cell.angle_beta   90.00
_cell.angle_gamma   90.00
#
_symmetry.space_group_name_H-M   'P 1'
#
loop_
_entity.id
_entity.type
_entity.pdbx_description
1 polymer ?
#
loop_
_entity_poly.entity_id
_entity_poly.type
_entity_poly.pdbx_seq_one_letter_code
_entity_poly.pdbx_strand_id
1 'polypeptide(L)'
;MMFVDYSEPQIERVYSSCLALNLKDVEPCILGPKRPHDQVTLREMKADWHACLDNRVGFKGFAIPKESQGKVAEFSFRGTPAQLKHGDVVIAAITSCKYLKP
;
A
#
# COMPACT_ATOMS: atom_id res chain seq x y z
N MET A 1 -15.23 -19.67 36.00
CA MET A 1 -14.49 -18.60 35.31
C MET A 1 -13.63 -19.27 34.24
N MET A 2 -13.98 -19.13 32.96
CA MET A 2 -13.22 -19.76 31.87
C MET A 2 -12.14 -18.78 31.39
N PHE A 3 -10.96 -18.88 32.00
CA PHE A 3 -9.74 -18.24 31.51
C PHE A 3 -9.18 -19.08 30.36
N VAL A 4 -8.59 -18.43 29.36
CA VAL A 4 -8.06 -19.08 28.15
C VAL A 4 -6.61 -18.70 28.01
N ASP A 5 -5.72 -19.65 28.22
CA ASP A 5 -4.29 -19.50 27.95
C ASP A 5 -3.98 -20.10 26.57
N TYR A 6 -3.41 -19.31 25.67
CA TYR A 6 -3.00 -19.76 24.32
C TYR A 6 -1.59 -20.34 24.29
N SER A 7 -0.84 -20.26 25.40
CA SER A 7 0.48 -20.89 25.54
C SER A 7 0.40 -22.34 26.03
N GLU A 8 -0.75 -22.77 26.55
CA GLU A 8 -1.00 -24.14 26.99
C GLU A 8 -1.79 -24.95 25.93
N PRO A 9 -1.65 -26.28 25.88
CA PRO A 9 -2.47 -27.13 25.03
C PRO A 9 -3.95 -26.99 25.42
N GLN A 10 -4.76 -26.38 24.56
CA GLN A 10 -6.17 -26.15 24.85
C GLN A 10 -7.00 -27.42 24.66
N ILE A 11 -8.06 -27.55 25.47
CA ILE A 11 -9.19 -28.43 25.14
C ILE A 11 -9.75 -27.95 23.80
N GLU A 12 -9.71 -28.81 22.79
CA GLU A 12 -10.09 -28.46 21.42
C GLU A 12 -11.54 -28.00 21.37
N ARG A 13 -11.75 -26.72 21.03
CA ARG A 13 -13.08 -26.15 20.85
C ARG A 13 -13.62 -26.59 19.49
N VAL A 14 -14.87 -27.03 19.48
CA VAL A 14 -15.57 -27.38 18.23
C VAL A 14 -16.06 -26.09 17.57
N TYR A 15 -15.34 -25.66 16.54
CA TYR A 15 -15.77 -24.58 15.65
C TYR A 15 -16.47 -25.17 14.42
N SER A 16 -17.34 -24.39 13.78
CA SER A 16 -17.95 -24.79 12.50
C SER A 16 -16.94 -24.87 11.35
N SER A 17 -15.84 -24.12 11.46
CA SER A 17 -14.70 -24.14 10.56
C SER A 17 -13.45 -23.58 11.24
N CYS A 18 -12.28 -24.04 10.83
CA CYS A 18 -10.99 -23.56 11.33
C CYS A 18 -10.16 -23.05 10.15
N LEU A 19 -9.62 -21.84 10.27
CA LEU A 19 -8.65 -21.25 9.35
C LEU A 19 -7.34 -20.99 10.11
N ALA A 20 -6.22 -21.31 9.48
CA ALA A 20 -4.89 -21.07 10.03
C ALA A 20 -4.16 -20.00 9.22
N LEU A 21 -3.41 -19.13 9.90
CA LEU A 21 -2.56 -18.12 9.30
C LEU A 21 -1.17 -18.21 9.94
N ASN A 22 -0.15 -18.43 9.11
CA ASN A 22 1.23 -18.35 9.54
C ASN A 22 1.71 -16.90 9.45
N LEU A 23 2.07 -16.32 10.60
CA LEU A 23 2.48 -14.90 10.68
C LEU A 23 3.79 -14.61 9.94
N LYS A 24 4.60 -15.63 9.64
CA LYS A 24 5.82 -15.47 8.84
C LYS A 24 5.53 -15.12 7.37
N ASP A 25 4.32 -15.43 6.90
CA ASP A 25 3.92 -15.23 5.50
C ASP A 25 3.30 -13.84 5.29
N VAL A 26 3.19 -13.02 6.35
CA VAL A 26 2.62 -11.66 6.28
C VAL A 26 3.65 -10.69 5.70
N GLU A 27 3.28 -10.03 4.59
CA GLU A 27 4.08 -8.97 3.98
C GLU A 27 3.43 -7.58 4.14
N PRO A 28 4.22 -6.52 4.37
CA PRO A 28 3.70 -5.15 4.37
C PRO A 28 3.22 -4.77 2.96
N CYS A 29 2.13 -4.01 2.90
CA CYS A 29 1.53 -3.58 1.64
C CYS A 29 1.01 -2.15 1.70
N ILE A 30 0.76 -1.60 0.53
CA ILE A 30 0.12 -0.31 0.31
C ILE A 30 -1.13 -0.51 -0.56
N LEU A 31 -2.03 0.47 -0.54
CA LEU A 31 -3.28 0.45 -1.30
C LEU A 31 -3.29 1.62 -2.28
N GLY A 32 -3.57 1.36 -3.56
CA GLY A 32 -3.61 2.38 -4.61
C GLY A 32 -3.16 1.87 -5.98
N PRO A 33 -2.95 2.77 -6.95
CA PRO A 33 -2.85 4.23 -6.80
C PRO A 33 -4.19 4.98 -6.82
N LYS A 34 -5.30 4.34 -7.23
CA LYS A 34 -6.61 5.00 -7.41
C LYS A 34 -7.72 4.48 -6.51
N ARG A 35 -7.64 3.23 -6.02
CA ARG A 35 -8.71 2.61 -5.22
C ARG A 35 -8.15 1.93 -3.97
N PRO A 36 -8.93 1.85 -2.88
CA PRO A 36 -8.47 1.27 -1.62
C PRO A 36 -8.33 -0.25 -1.65
N HIS A 37 -8.94 -0.96 -2.59
CA HIS A 37 -8.79 -2.42 -2.72
C HIS A 37 -7.66 -2.83 -3.67
N ASP A 38 -6.94 -1.88 -4.27
CA ASP A 38 -5.80 -2.16 -5.13
C ASP A 38 -4.55 -2.37 -4.26
N GLN A 39 -4.37 -3.60 -3.76
CA GLN A 39 -3.22 -3.96 -2.92
C GLN A 39 -1.94 -4.12 -3.76
N VAL A 40 -0.84 -3.61 -3.23
CA VAL A 40 0.52 -3.78 -3.77
C VAL A 40 1.46 -4.09 -2.61
N THR A 41 2.25 -5.16 -2.71
CA THR A 41 3.27 -5.44 -1.69
C THR A 41 4.29 -4.31 -1.68
N LEU A 42 4.82 -3.96 -0.51
CA LEU A 42 5.78 -2.85 -0.42
C LEU A 42 7.04 -3.11 -1.27
N ARG A 43 7.43 -4.38 -1.40
CA ARG A 43 8.53 -4.82 -2.27
C ARG A 43 8.28 -4.51 -3.75
N GLU A 44 7.03 -4.62 -4.21
CA GLU A 44 6.65 -4.45 -5.61
C GLU A 44 6.22 -3.02 -5.96
N MET A 45 6.03 -2.14 -4.98
CA MET A 45 5.57 -0.76 -5.16
C MET A 45 6.28 -0.03 -6.32
N LYS A 46 7.62 -0.12 -6.38
CA LYS A 46 8.38 0.56 -7.43
C LYS A 46 8.02 0.00 -8.81
N ALA A 47 7.98 -1.32 -8.98
CA ALA A 47 7.66 -1.94 -10.25
C ALA A 47 6.22 -1.64 -10.69
N ASP A 48 5.26 -1.74 -9.76
CA ASP A 48 3.85 -1.42 -9.99
C ASP A 48 3.65 0.04 -10.41
N TRP A 49 4.34 0.99 -9.76
CA TRP A 49 4.30 2.41 -10.15
C TRP A 49 4.79 2.65 -11.58
N HIS A 50 5.92 2.06 -11.98
CA HIS A 50 6.44 2.23 -13.34
C HIS A 50 5.50 1.61 -14.39
N ALA A 51 4.89 0.45 -14.08
CA ALA A 51 3.87 -0.14 -14.93
C ALA A 51 2.63 0.77 -15.05
N CYS A 52 2.22 1.42 -13.94
CA CYS A 52 1.10 2.35 -13.95
C CYS A 52 1.32 3.56 -14.87
N LEU A 53 2.56 4.03 -15.04
CA LEU A 53 2.84 5.12 -15.97
C LEU A 53 2.51 4.73 -17.43
N ASP A 54 2.84 3.51 -17.84
CA ASP A 54 2.68 3.02 -19.22
C ASP A 54 1.25 2.54 -19.52
N ASN A 55 0.63 1.86 -18.55
CA ASN A 55 -0.69 1.25 -18.71
C ASN A 55 -1.76 2.24 -19.19
N ARG A 56 -2.66 1.74 -20.06
CA ARG A 56 -3.83 2.50 -20.55
C ARG A 56 -4.61 3.10 -19.38
N VAL A 57 -5.22 4.26 -19.61
CA VAL A 57 -5.99 4.97 -18.59
C VAL A 57 -7.00 4.02 -17.94
N GLY A 58 -6.85 3.83 -16.63
CA GLY A 58 -7.63 2.88 -15.84
C GLY A 58 -7.22 2.93 -14.37
N PHE A 59 -7.63 1.95 -13.58
CA PHE A 59 -7.36 1.92 -12.14
C PHE A 59 -5.86 1.85 -11.80
N LYS A 60 -5.07 1.16 -12.62
CA LYS A 60 -3.61 1.05 -12.54
C LYS A 60 -2.91 1.59 -13.80
N GLY A 61 -3.41 2.69 -14.35
CA GLY A 61 -2.86 3.23 -15.59
C GLY A 61 -3.09 4.73 -15.78
N PHE A 62 -2.04 5.41 -16.22
CA PHE A 62 -1.99 6.84 -16.49
C PHE A 62 -1.74 7.18 -17.96
N ALA A 63 -1.33 6.20 -18.79
CA ALA A 63 -1.03 6.35 -20.21
C ALA A 63 -0.08 7.52 -20.52
N ILE A 64 1.01 7.62 -19.76
CA ILE A 64 2.06 8.62 -19.95
C ILE A 64 3.05 8.10 -21.02
N PRO A 65 3.24 8.83 -22.14
CA PRO A 65 4.20 8.45 -23.18
C PRO A 65 5.60 8.28 -22.60
N LYS A 66 6.36 7.27 -23.07
CA LYS A 66 7.67 6.91 -22.50
C LYS A 66 8.66 8.08 -22.51
N GLU A 67 8.61 8.90 -23.56
CA GLU A 67 9.39 10.13 -23.69
C GLU A 67 9.10 11.17 -22.59
N SER A 68 7.89 11.14 -22.02
CA SER A 68 7.45 12.07 -20.97
C SER A 68 7.62 11.50 -19.55
N GLN A 69 7.89 10.20 -19.39
CA GLN A 69 8.01 9.58 -18.06
C GLN A 69 9.25 10.07 -17.28
N GLY A 70 10.29 10.53 -17.98
CA GLY A 70 11.47 11.14 -17.38
C GLY A 70 11.37 12.65 -17.14
N LYS A 71 10.20 13.25 -17.38
CA LYS A 71 10.01 14.71 -17.28
C LYS A 71 10.25 15.19 -15.85
N VAL A 72 11.05 16.26 -15.75
CA VAL A 72 11.32 16.99 -14.51
C VAL A 72 10.77 18.41 -14.65
N ALA A 73 10.04 18.86 -13.65
CA ALA A 73 9.57 20.24 -13.55
C ALA A 73 10.38 20.97 -12.48
N GLU A 74 11.03 22.07 -12.88
CA GLU A 74 11.77 22.93 -11.96
C GLU A 74 10.88 24.05 -11.42
N PHE A 75 11.04 24.40 -10.16
CA PHE A 75 10.29 25.46 -9.50
C PHE A 75 11.07 26.06 -8.32
N SER A 76 10.61 27.18 -7.78
CA SER A 76 11.16 27.77 -6.55
C SER A 76 10.24 27.48 -5.38
N PHE A 77 10.78 26.89 -4.31
CA PHE A 77 10.08 26.69 -3.05
C PHE A 77 10.75 27.53 -1.97
N ARG A 78 10.06 28.57 -1.49
CA ARG A 78 10.57 29.49 -0.46
C ARG A 78 11.94 30.10 -0.84
N GLY A 79 12.13 30.43 -2.11
CA GLY A 79 13.38 31.00 -2.63
C GLY A 79 14.47 29.97 -2.92
N THR A 80 14.24 28.68 -2.68
CA THR A 80 15.18 27.59 -3.00
C THR A 80 14.75 26.88 -4.28
N PRO A 81 15.62 26.69 -5.28
CA PRO A 81 15.31 25.90 -6.46
C PRO A 81 15.04 24.44 -6.08
N ALA A 82 13.97 23.88 -6.62
CA ALA A 82 13.52 22.51 -6.36
C ALA A 82 13.02 21.87 -7.67
N GLN A 83 12.93 20.54 -7.67
CA GLN A 83 12.53 19.75 -8.82
C GLN A 83 11.43 18.76 -8.42
N LEU A 84 10.50 18.49 -9.36
CA LEU A 84 9.47 17.46 -9.24
C LEU A 84 9.49 16.54 -10.45
N LYS A 85 9.34 15.24 -10.21
CA LYS A 85 9.21 14.18 -11.22
C LYS A 85 8.06 13.24 -10.89
N HIS A 86 7.74 12.36 -11.83
CA HIS A 86 6.74 11.33 -11.62
C HIS A 86 7.11 10.41 -10.45
N GLY A 87 6.19 10.30 -9.48
CA GLY A 87 6.34 9.45 -8.30
C GLY A 87 6.83 10.18 -7.06
N ASP A 88 7.10 11.49 -7.14
CA ASP A 88 7.45 12.28 -5.96
C ASP A 88 6.27 12.42 -4.99
N VAL A 89 6.55 12.30 -3.70
CA VAL A 89 5.55 12.41 -2.64
C VAL A 89 5.37 13.88 -2.26
N VAL A 90 4.23 14.45 -2.63
CA VAL A 90 3.88 15.85 -2.31
C VAL A 90 2.98 15.99 -1.10
N ILE A 91 2.30 14.91 -0.70
CA ILE A 91 1.46 14.85 0.50
C ILE A 91 1.86 13.60 1.29
N ALA A 92 2.29 13.82 2.53
CA ALA A 92 2.49 12.78 3.52
C ALA A 92 1.74 13.19 4.79
N ALA A 93 0.60 12.53 5.03
CA ALA A 93 -0.27 12.84 6.15
C ALA A 93 -0.41 11.61 7.05
N ILE A 94 -0.19 11.80 8.35
CA ILE A 94 -0.45 10.78 9.36
C ILE A 94 -1.82 11.09 9.96
N THR A 95 -2.81 10.27 9.62
CA THR A 95 -4.18 10.43 10.11
C THR A 95 -4.50 9.36 11.15
N SER A 96 -5.47 9.61 12.01
CA SER A 96 -5.94 8.60 12.95
C SER A 96 -6.63 7.47 12.18
N CYS A 97 -6.23 6.24 12.49
CA CYS A 97 -6.84 5.06 11.92
C CYS A 97 -8.19 4.77 12.60
N LYS A 98 -9.17 4.27 11.84
CA LYS A 98 -10.32 3.57 12.41
C LYS A 98 -10.03 2.06 12.41
N TYR A 99 -9.23 1.59 13.37
CA TYR A 99 -9.16 0.15 13.68
C TYR A 99 -10.17 -0.26 14.75
N LEU A 100 -11.35 0.35 14.75
CA LEU A 100 -12.50 -0.02 15.56
C LEU A 100 -13.73 0.05 14.66
N LYS A 101 -14.03 -1.05 13.96
CA LYS A 101 -15.43 -1.39 13.76
C LYS A 101 -15.91 -2.00 15.08
N PRO A 102 -16.99 -1.50 15.70
CA PRO A 102 -17.65 -2.22 16.78
C PRO A 102 -18.15 -3.59 16.30
#